data_AF-A0A8I2YJU8-F1
#
_entry.id   AF-A0A8I2YJU8-F1
#
_cell.length_a   1.000
_cell.length_b   1.000
_cell.length_c   1.000
_cell.angle_alpha   90.00
_cell.angle_beta   90.00
_cell.angle_gamma   90.00
#
_symmetry.space_group_name_H-M   'P 1'
#
loop_
_entity.id
_entity.type
_entity.pdbx_description
1 polymer ?
#
loop_
_entity_poly.entity_id
_entity_poly.type
_entity_poly.pdbx_seq_one_letter_code
_entity_poly.pdbx_strand_id
1 'polypeptide(L)'
;MDLTDTELLYLLRLYLENLPGRHLRYCSLAESNYRLHVFAIDPEWEEDIDMEGAANRELEVRLGSCAKGPIILTECGPGLSSIVNVLANYLTEFPSSAILKKRVSDLITSAKGAYEEAHVPLVSCF
;
A
#
# COMPACT_ATOMS: atom_id res chain seq x y z
N MET A 1 -1.56 20.98 -10.05
CA MET A 1 -2.66 20.71 -9.12
C MET A 1 -2.25 19.45 -8.41
N ASP A 2 -1.95 19.54 -7.12
CA ASP A 2 -1.55 18.37 -6.34
C ASP A 2 -2.78 17.50 -6.12
N LEU A 3 -2.62 16.18 -6.26
CA LEU A 3 -3.71 15.23 -6.02
C LEU A 3 -4.07 15.23 -4.53
N THR A 4 -5.35 15.19 -4.22
CA THR A 4 -5.87 14.97 -2.87
C THR A 4 -5.56 13.55 -2.39
N ASP A 5 -5.61 13.32 -1.07
CA ASP A 5 -5.38 11.98 -0.50
C ASP A 5 -6.37 10.94 -1.04
N THR A 6 -7.60 11.35 -1.32
CA THR A 6 -8.63 10.47 -1.93
C THR A 6 -8.29 10.11 -3.37
N GLU A 7 -7.81 11.07 -4.17
CA GLU A 7 -7.38 10.82 -5.55
C GLU A 7 -6.13 9.93 -5.58
N LEU A 8 -5.20 10.11 -4.63
CA LEU A 8 -4.02 9.25 -4.50
C LEU A 8 -4.40 7.81 -4.11
N LEU A 9 -5.35 7.63 -3.19
CA LEU A 9 -5.86 6.30 -2.82
C LEU A 9 -6.58 5.61 -3.99
N TYR A 10 -7.37 6.38 -4.76
CA TYR A 10 -8.01 5.88 -5.98
C TYR A 10 -6.97 5.46 -7.03
N LEU A 11 -5.97 6.30 -7.28
CA LEU A 11 -4.88 5.99 -8.20
C LEU A 11 -4.10 4.75 -7.77
N LEU A 12 -3.81 4.64 -6.47
CA LEU A 12 -3.14 3.48 -5.91
C LEU A 12 -3.96 2.20 -6.15
N ARG A 13 -5.27 2.23 -5.90
CA ARG A 13 -6.17 1.11 -6.19
C ARG A 13 -6.08 0.68 -7.64
N LEU A 14 -6.25 1.64 -8.56
CA LEU A 14 -6.22 1.40 -9.99
C LEU A 14 -4.92 0.69 -10.39
N TYR A 15 -3.78 1.20 -9.93
CA TYR A 15 -2.49 0.62 -10.26
C TYR A 15 -2.31 -0.78 -9.70
N LEU A 16 -2.66 -1.01 -8.43
CA LEU A 16 -2.50 -2.30 -7.77
C LEU A 16 -3.42 -3.39 -8.36
N GLU A 17 -4.66 -3.05 -8.70
CA GLU A 17 -5.63 -3.98 -9.29
C GLU A 17 -5.27 -4.38 -10.73
N ASN A 18 -4.48 -3.57 -11.43
CA ASN A 18 -4.08 -3.81 -12.82
C ASN A 18 -2.58 -4.10 -12.98
N LEU A 19 -1.86 -4.39 -11.89
CA LEU A 19 -0.43 -4.70 -11.94
C LEU A 19 -0.13 -5.80 -12.96
N PRO A 20 0.90 -5.62 -13.81
CA PRO A 20 1.23 -6.59 -14.84
C PRO A 20 1.72 -7.89 -14.20
N GLY A 21 0.94 -8.97 -14.35
CA GLY A 21 1.22 -10.29 -13.77
C GLY A 21 2.40 -11.07 -14.37
N ARG A 22 3.26 -10.41 -15.18
CA ARG A 22 4.41 -11.08 -15.84
C ARG A 22 5.60 -11.27 -14.90
N HIS A 23 5.79 -10.33 -13.96
CA HIS A 23 6.93 -10.33 -13.02
C HIS A 23 6.51 -10.54 -11.56
N LEU A 24 5.24 -10.28 -11.25
CA LEU A 24 4.67 -10.51 -9.93
C LEU A 24 3.75 -11.72 -10.00
N ARG A 25 3.95 -12.68 -9.09
CA ARG A 25 3.03 -13.79 -8.92
C ARG A 25 1.68 -13.25 -8.45
N TYR A 26 0.61 -13.61 -9.14
CA TYR A 26 -0.74 -13.39 -8.64
C TYR A 26 -0.99 -14.30 -7.43
N CYS A 27 -1.34 -13.69 -6.29
CA CYS A 27 -1.71 -14.39 -5.06
C CYS A 27 -3.16 -14.09 -4.72
N SER A 28 -3.95 -15.13 -4.45
CA SER A 28 -5.27 -14.94 -3.84
C SER A 28 -5.15 -14.35 -2.43
N LEU A 29 -6.25 -13.92 -1.83
CA LEU A 29 -6.26 -13.39 -0.46
C LEU A 29 -5.61 -14.36 0.54
N ALA A 30 -5.93 -15.66 0.44
CA ALA A 30 -5.44 -16.68 1.36
C ALA A 30 -3.95 -17.02 1.16
N GLU A 31 -3.42 -16.81 -0.05
CA GLU A 31 -2.03 -17.12 -0.40
C GLU A 31 -1.09 -15.92 -0.21
N SER A 32 -1.64 -14.73 -0.03
CA SER A 32 -0.89 -13.49 0.06
C SER A 32 -0.01 -13.45 1.31
N ASN A 33 1.29 -13.23 1.11
CA ASN A 33 2.26 -13.08 2.19
C ASN A 33 2.08 -11.77 2.97
N TYR A 34 1.51 -10.74 2.33
CA TYR A 34 1.24 -9.47 2.98
C TYR A 34 0.16 -9.56 4.07
N ARG A 35 -0.76 -10.53 3.96
CA ARG A 35 -1.84 -10.79 4.94
C ARG A 35 -2.67 -9.54 5.31
N LEU A 36 -2.77 -8.55 4.43
CA LEU A 36 -3.46 -7.28 4.68
C LEU A 36 -4.97 -7.41 4.87
N HIS A 37 -5.56 -8.51 4.42
CA HIS A 37 -6.97 -8.82 4.63
C HIS A 37 -7.32 -9.14 6.10
N VAL A 38 -6.31 -9.45 6.92
CA VAL A 38 -6.39 -9.60 8.38
C VAL A 38 -5.56 -8.52 9.08
N PHE A 39 -5.57 -7.30 8.55
CA PHE A 39 -4.90 -6.17 9.20
C PHE A 39 -5.54 -5.85 10.55
N ALA A 40 -4.68 -5.85 11.57
CA ALA A 40 -5.02 -5.49 12.93
C ALA A 40 -3.75 -4.92 13.55
N ILE A 41 -3.89 -3.83 14.28
CA ILE A 41 -2.83 -3.31 15.14
C ILE A 41 -2.68 -4.22 16.35
N ASP A 42 -1.44 -4.34 16.81
CA ASP A 42 -1.14 -5.02 18.06
C ASP A 42 -1.38 -4.03 19.23
N PRO A 43 -2.26 -4.36 20.19
CA PRO A 43 -2.58 -3.49 21.32
C PRO A 43 -1.36 -3.07 22.14
N GLU A 44 -0.33 -3.92 22.24
CA GLU A 44 0.89 -3.57 22.98
C GLU A 44 1.63 -2.42 22.30
N TRP A 45 1.60 -2.36 20.97
CA TRP A 45 2.18 -1.24 20.23
C TRP A 45 1.30 0.01 20.31
N GLU A 46 -0.02 -0.13 20.31
CA GLU A 46 -0.91 1.01 20.46
C GLU A 46 -0.71 1.72 21.81
N GLU A 47 -0.46 0.97 22.89
CA GLU A 47 -0.16 1.53 24.20
C GLU A 47 1.19 2.26 24.25
N ASP A 48 2.20 1.78 23.51
CA ASP A 48 3.58 2.31 23.54
C ASP A 48 3.78 3.50 22.57
N ILE A 49 3.27 3.38 21.34
CA ILE A 49 3.56 4.30 20.23
C ILE A 49 2.31 4.89 19.58
N ASP A 50 1.18 4.86 20.27
CA ASP A 50 -0.14 5.28 19.79
C ASP A 50 -0.68 4.49 18.58
N MET A 51 -1.93 4.75 18.22
CA MET A 51 -2.60 4.04 17.13
C MET A 51 -1.99 4.34 15.75
N GLU A 52 -1.54 5.57 15.49
CA GLU A 52 -0.91 5.96 14.22
C GLU A 52 0.45 5.26 14.09
N GLY A 53 1.25 5.29 15.16
CA GLY A 53 2.53 4.61 15.24
C GLY A 53 2.37 3.08 15.09
N ALA A 54 1.43 2.48 15.81
CA ALA A 54 1.15 1.04 15.75
C ALA A 54 0.69 0.62 14.35
N ALA A 55 -0.16 1.41 13.69
CA ALA A 55 -0.58 1.15 12.32
C ALA A 55 0.61 1.21 11.34
N ASN A 56 1.47 2.23 11.42
CA ASN A 56 2.67 2.27 10.59
C ASN A 56 3.61 1.09 10.90
N ARG A 57 3.77 0.72 12.17
CA ARG A 57 4.62 -0.38 12.57
C ARG A 57 4.15 -1.72 11.98
N GLU A 58 2.86 -1.99 12.02
CA GLU A 58 2.29 -3.19 11.43
C GLU A 58 2.43 -3.19 9.89
N LEU A 59 2.29 -2.02 9.25
CA LEU A 59 2.60 -1.86 7.83
C LEU A 59 4.07 -2.12 7.52
N GLU A 60 5.02 -1.72 8.38
CA GLU A 60 6.44 -2.05 8.23
C GLU A 60 6.70 -3.56 8.29
N VAL A 61 6.05 -4.25 9.22
CA VAL A 61 6.20 -5.71 9.38
C VAL A 61 5.75 -6.44 8.12
N ARG A 62 4.66 -5.98 7.50
CA ARG A 62 4.04 -6.65 6.34
C ARG A 62 4.66 -6.25 5.01
N LEU A 63 4.88 -4.96 4.77
CA LEU A 63 5.31 -4.42 3.48
C LEU A 63 6.81 -4.09 3.45
N GLY A 64 7.47 -4.04 4.60
CA GLY A 64 8.82 -3.54 4.73
C GLY A 64 8.89 -2.04 5.03
N SER A 65 10.10 -1.56 5.27
CA SER A 65 10.36 -0.17 5.67
C SER A 65 10.33 0.78 4.47
N CYS A 66 9.66 1.93 4.63
CA CYS A 66 9.70 3.06 3.70
C CYS A 66 10.98 3.93 3.82
N ALA A 67 11.89 3.60 4.73
CA ALA A 67 13.09 4.42 4.99
C ALA A 67 14.17 4.26 3.92
N LYS A 68 14.18 3.13 3.17
CA LYS A 68 15.25 2.77 2.23
C LYS A 68 14.87 2.93 0.74
N GLY A 69 13.75 3.60 0.47
CA GLY A 69 13.23 3.78 -0.88
C GLY A 69 11.83 3.17 -1.06
N PRO A 70 11.35 3.08 -2.32
CA PRO A 70 10.05 2.52 -2.64
C PRO A 70 9.93 1.08 -2.14
N ILE A 71 8.73 0.69 -1.74
CA ILE A 71 8.43 -0.67 -1.28
C ILE A 71 8.62 -1.65 -2.45
N ILE A 72 9.41 -2.71 -2.29
CA ILE A 72 9.54 -3.71 -3.35
C ILE A 72 8.31 -4.61 -3.33
N LEU A 73 7.52 -4.59 -4.41
CA LEU A 73 6.37 -5.48 -4.57
C LEU A 73 6.86 -6.89 -4.92
N THR A 74 6.37 -7.90 -4.22
CA THR A 74 6.79 -9.31 -4.42
C THR A 74 5.67 -10.19 -4.96
N GLU A 75 4.42 -9.72 -4.88
CA GLU A 75 3.21 -10.38 -5.37
C GLU A 75 2.19 -9.33 -5.84
N CYS A 76 1.21 -9.75 -6.64
CA CYS A 76 0.06 -8.93 -7.03
C CYS A 76 -1.26 -9.65 -6.71
N GLY A 77 -2.38 -8.93 -6.88
CA GLY A 77 -3.71 -9.47 -6.64
C GLY A 77 -4.37 -8.93 -5.36
N PRO A 78 -5.52 -9.50 -4.96
CA PRO A 78 -6.40 -8.91 -3.95
C PRO A 78 -5.77 -8.82 -2.55
N GLY A 79 -4.77 -9.65 -2.25
CA GLY A 79 -3.99 -9.55 -1.01
C GLY A 79 -3.23 -8.23 -0.88
N LEU A 80 -2.57 -7.79 -1.96
CA LEU A 80 -1.87 -6.51 -2.00
C LEU A 80 -2.88 -5.36 -2.10
N SER A 81 -3.88 -5.42 -2.99
CA SER A 81 -4.86 -4.34 -3.19
C SER A 81 -5.67 -3.99 -1.94
N SER A 82 -5.76 -4.92 -0.97
CA SER A 82 -6.36 -4.68 0.34
C SER A 82 -5.69 -3.55 1.13
N ILE A 83 -4.43 -3.21 0.82
CA ILE A 83 -3.71 -2.09 1.43
C ILE A 83 -4.44 -0.76 1.29
N VAL A 84 -5.18 -0.57 0.19
CA VAL A 84 -5.91 0.68 -0.05
C VAL A 84 -6.99 0.87 0.99
N ASN A 85 -7.68 -0.20 1.39
CA ASN A 85 -8.72 -0.12 2.42
C ASN A 85 -8.08 0.18 3.79
N VAL A 86 -6.94 -0.45 4.10
CA VAL A 86 -6.20 -0.19 5.33
C VAL A 86 -5.79 1.29 5.39
N LEU A 87 -5.13 1.80 4.35
CA LEU A 87 -4.68 3.19 4.30
C LEU A 87 -5.86 4.18 4.30
N ALA A 88 -6.95 3.89 3.60
CA ALA A 88 -8.14 4.74 3.62
C ALA A 88 -8.76 4.85 5.02
N ASN A 89 -8.83 3.74 5.77
CA ASN A 89 -9.35 3.73 7.13
C ASN A 89 -8.48 4.61 8.05
N TYR A 90 -7.17 4.39 8.05
CA TYR A 90 -6.28 5.16 8.92
C TYR A 90 -6.08 6.60 8.49
N LEU A 91 -6.15 6.93 7.20
CA LEU A 91 -6.13 8.33 6.74
C LEU A 91 -7.46 9.05 7.00
N THR A 92 -8.56 8.33 7.20
CA THR A 92 -9.82 8.94 7.67
C THR A 92 -9.70 9.35 9.13
N GLU A 93 -9.08 8.51 9.96
CA GLU A 93 -8.83 8.79 11.37
C GLU A 93 -7.69 9.82 11.58
N PHE A 94 -6.63 9.70 10.78
CA PHE A 94 -5.41 10.50 10.85
C PHE A 94 -5.13 11.24 9.53
N PRO A 95 -5.98 12.20 9.11
CA PRO A 95 -5.88 12.86 7.81
C PRO A 95 -4.62 13.74 7.66
N SER A 96 -3.95 14.08 8.76
CA SER A 96 -2.69 14.84 8.76
C SER A 96 -1.46 13.95 8.85
N SER A 97 -1.61 12.63 8.89
CA SER A 97 -0.50 11.69 9.04
C SER A 97 0.47 11.76 7.87
N ALA A 98 1.64 12.36 8.09
CA ALA A 98 2.69 12.44 7.07
C ALA A 98 3.23 11.04 6.71
N ILE A 99 3.29 10.13 7.67
CA ILE A 99 3.85 8.79 7.47
C ILE A 99 2.91 7.91 6.64
N LEU A 100 1.60 7.95 6.89
CA LEU A 100 0.62 7.21 6.10
C LEU A 100 0.48 7.77 4.68
N LYS A 101 0.55 9.10 4.50
CA LYS A 101 0.60 9.71 3.16
C LYS A 101 1.87 9.32 2.41
N LYS A 102 3.01 9.26 3.10
CA LYS A 102 4.25 8.76 2.51
C LYS A 102 4.09 7.32 2.03
N ARG A 103 3.41 6.45 2.80
CA ARG A 103 3.11 5.06 2.37
C ARG A 103 2.32 5.00 1.08
N VAL A 104 1.30 5.85 0.92
CA VAL A 104 0.53 5.93 -0.34
C VAL A 104 1.46 6.31 -1.50
N SER A 105 2.29 7.35 -1.34
CA SER A 105 3.23 7.80 -2.37
C SER A 105 4.27 6.74 -2.74
N ASP A 106 4.85 6.07 -1.74
CA ASP A 106 5.83 5.02 -1.95
C ASP A 106 5.22 3.83 -2.69
N LEU A 107 4.01 3.38 -2.32
CA LEU A 107 3.32 2.30 -3.02
C LEU A 107 2.93 2.67 -4.46
N ILE A 108 2.52 3.92 -4.72
CA ILE A 108 2.28 4.40 -6.08
C ILE A 108 3.58 4.35 -6.90
N THR A 109 4.69 4.78 -6.31
CA THR A 109 6.00 4.76 -6.96
C THR A 109 6.42 3.32 -7.28
N SER A 110 6.25 2.41 -6.34
CA SER A 110 6.51 0.98 -6.51
C SER A 110 5.66 0.35 -7.59
N ALA A 111 4.35 0.66 -7.61
CA ALA A 111 3.46 0.17 -8.64
C ALA A 111 3.92 0.67 -10.02
N LYS A 112 4.22 1.98 -10.16
CA LYS A 112 4.76 2.54 -11.40
C LYS A 112 6.03 1.84 -11.86
N GLY A 113 6.97 1.57 -10.95
CA GLY A 113 8.18 0.80 -11.24
C GLY A 113 7.87 -0.58 -11.80
N ALA A 114 6.88 -1.29 -11.25
CA ALA A 114 6.45 -2.59 -11.78
C ALA A 114 5.86 -2.52 -13.20
N TYR A 115 5.15 -1.44 -13.56
CA TYR A 115 4.70 -1.20 -14.95
C TYR A 115 5.88 -0.95 -15.90
N GLU A 116 6.83 -0.11 -15.47
CA GLU A 116 8.03 0.22 -16.23
C GLU A 116 8.88 -1.03 -16.51
N GLU A 117 9.15 -1.84 -15.47
CA GLU A 117 9.87 -3.11 -15.59
C GLU A 117 9.17 -4.10 -16.53
N ALA A 118 7.83 -4.12 -16.52
CA ALA A 118 7.04 -4.97 -17.40
C ALA A 118 6.94 -4.45 -18.85
N HIS A 119 7.43 -3.23 -19.12
CA HIS A 119 7.23 -2.49 -20.38
C HIS A 119 5.74 -2.35 -20.75
N VAL A 120 4.88 -2.16 -19.75
CA VAL A 120 3.43 -1.95 -19.91
C VAL A 120 3.11 -0.50 -19.59
N PRO A 121 2.31 0.21 -20.42
CA PRO A 121 1.90 1.57 -20.08
C PRO A 121 1.09 1.59 -18.78
N LEU A 122 1.26 2.65 -17.99
CA LEU A 122 0.42 2.87 -16.80
C LEU A 122 -1.04 2.91 -17.19
N VAL A 123 -1.88 2.28 -16.38
CA VAL A 123 -3.33 2.39 -16.54
C VAL A 123 -3.76 3.81 -16.22
N SER A 124 -4.26 4.54 -17.20
CA SER A 124 -4.82 5.87 -16.99
C SER A 124 -6.31 5.78 -16.66
N CYS A 125 -6.73 6.51 -15.63
CA CYS A 125 -8.09 7.06 -15.58
C CYS A 125 -8.04 8.50 -16.12
N PHE A 126 -9.07 8.84 -16.90
CA PHE A 126 -9.24 10.05 -17.71
C PHE A 126 -8.75 11.36 -17.10
#